data_AF-A0A2E5LVJ6-F1
#
_entry.id   AF-A0A2E5LVJ6-F1
#
_cell.length_a   1.000
_cell.length_b   1.000
_cell.length_c   1.000
_cell.angle_alpha   90.00
_cell.angle_beta   90.00
_cell.angle_gamma   90.00
#
_symmetry.space_group_name_H-M   'P 1'
#
loop_
_entity.id
_entity.type
_entity.pdbx_description
1 polymer ?
#
loop_
_entity_poly.entity_id
_entity_poly.type
_entity_poly.pdbx_seq_one_letter_code
_entity_poly.pdbx_strand_id
1 'polypeptide(L)'
;MNENLKTAVLLSGCGVFDGSEIHESVLTLLALSQNNLDFICTAPDLDQHHVINHVNGNEMNEKRNAFIESSRISRGKFVNYLS
;
A
#
# COMPACT_ATOMS: atom_id res chain seq x y z
N MET A 1 17.68 10.90 -23.50
CA MET A 1 17.24 9.92 -22.49
C MET A 1 15.92 10.45 -21.95
N ASN A 2 14.80 9.85 -22.32
CA ASN A 2 13.56 10.16 -21.61
C ASN A 2 13.68 9.45 -20.27
N GLU A 3 13.93 10.20 -19.20
CA GLU A 3 13.67 9.69 -17.87
C GLU A 3 12.17 9.39 -17.82
N ASN A 4 11.79 8.11 -17.82
CA ASN A 4 10.41 7.73 -17.54
C ASN A 4 10.10 8.22 -16.13
N LEU A 5 9.35 9.33 -16.02
CA LEU A 5 8.78 9.75 -14.74
C LEU A 5 7.91 8.59 -14.22
N LYS A 6 8.32 7.99 -13.11
CA LYS A 6 7.55 6.98 -12.40
C LYS A 6 6.76 7.63 -11.29
N THR A 7 5.46 7.39 -11.27
CA THR A 7 4.61 7.82 -10.16
C THR A 7 4.85 6.92 -8.96
N ALA A 8 5.29 7.50 -7.84
CA ALA A 8 5.36 6.79 -6.57
C ALA A 8 3.97 6.72 -5.94
N VAL A 9 3.54 5.53 -5.54
CA VAL A 9 2.29 5.29 -4.81
C VAL A 9 2.67 4.87 -3.38
N LEU A 10 2.47 5.78 -2.43
CA LEU A 10 2.73 5.54 -1.02
C LEU A 10 1.51 4.89 -0.37
N LEU A 11 1.70 3.71 0.21
CA LEU A 11 0.71 2.94 0.96
C LEU A 11 1.07 2.92 2.45
N SER A 12 0.13 2.43 3.26
CA SER A 12 0.18 2.45 4.73
C SER A 12 -0.28 1.15 5.39
N GLY A 13 -0.48 0.08 4.63
CA GLY A 13 -1.05 -1.20 5.07
C GLY A 13 -2.09 -1.71 4.07
N CYS A 14 -2.95 -2.65 4.47
CA CYS A 14 -3.95 -3.26 3.59
C CYS A 14 -5.32 -3.42 4.27
N GLY A 15 -6.05 -2.30 4.39
CA GLY A 15 -7.35 -2.22 5.07
C GLY A 15 -7.68 -0.78 5.45
N VAL A 16 -8.93 -0.36 5.30
CA VAL A 16 -9.34 1.04 5.51
C VAL A 16 -9.15 1.52 6.96
N PHE A 17 -9.28 0.62 7.93
CA PHE A 17 -9.19 1.01 9.34
C PHE A 17 -7.77 1.00 9.89
N ASP A 18 -6.84 0.27 9.27
CA ASP A 18 -5.49 0.07 9.79
C ASP A 18 -4.37 0.18 8.73
N GLY A 19 -4.71 0.67 7.54
CA GLY A 19 -3.78 0.83 6.43
C GLY A 19 -4.38 1.64 5.28
N SER A 20 -4.02 1.28 4.05
CA SER A 20 -4.61 1.92 2.86
C SER A 20 -5.95 1.30 2.50
N GLU A 21 -6.90 2.15 2.12
CA GLU A 21 -8.18 1.71 1.57
C GLU A 21 -7.93 0.94 0.27
N ILE A 22 -8.45 -0.28 0.19
CA ILE A 22 -8.05 -1.25 -0.83
C ILE A 22 -8.64 -0.86 -2.19
N HIS A 23 -9.89 -0.38 -2.23
CA HIS A 23 -10.53 -0.01 -3.49
C HIS A 23 -9.91 1.24 -4.12
N GLU A 24 -9.68 2.30 -3.34
CA GLU A 24 -8.97 3.51 -3.74
C GLU A 24 -7.59 3.14 -4.28
N SER A 25 -6.84 2.33 -3.54
CA SER A 25 -5.52 1.89 -3.98
C SER A 25 -5.59 1.16 -5.32
N VAL A 26 -6.47 0.17 -5.47
CA VAL A 26 -6.62 -0.59 -6.72
C VAL A 26 -7.08 0.30 -7.88
N LEU A 27 -8.03 1.20 -7.65
CA LEU A 27 -8.53 2.13 -8.66
C LEU A 27 -7.46 3.14 -9.08
N THR A 28 -6.63 3.62 -8.15
CA THR A 28 -5.46 4.46 -8.46
C THR A 28 -4.47 3.70 -9.35
N LEU A 29 -4.10 2.47 -9.00
CA LEU A 29 -3.17 1.67 -9.81
C LEU A 29 -3.76 1.36 -11.19
N LEU A 30 -5.06 1.08 -11.27
CA LEU A 30 -5.76 0.87 -12.53
C LEU A 30 -5.74 2.12 -13.41
N ALA A 31 -6.05 3.30 -12.84
CA ALA A 31 -6.06 4.56 -13.57
C ALA A 31 -4.67 4.91 -14.12
N LEU A 32 -3.61 4.72 -13.34
CA LEU A 32 -2.23 4.90 -13.80
C LEU A 32 -1.91 3.97 -14.96
N SER A 33 -2.25 2.69 -14.82
CA SER A 33 -2.05 1.69 -15.87
C SER A 33 -2.83 2.01 -17.15
N GLN A 34 -4.08 2.46 -17.06
CA GLN A 34 -4.92 2.82 -18.21
C GLN A 34 -4.41 4.06 -18.96
N ASN A 35 -3.66 4.93 -18.28
CA ASN A 35 -3.02 6.11 -18.86
C ASN A 35 -1.57 5.86 -19.31
N ASN A 36 -1.13 4.60 -19.36
CA ASN A 36 0.24 4.21 -19.72
C ASN A 36 1.32 4.88 -18.85
N LEU A 37 1.01 5.14 -17.57
CA LEU A 37 1.95 5.70 -16.61
C LEU A 37 2.62 4.56 -15.84
N ASP A 38 3.95 4.53 -15.85
CA ASP A 38 4.72 3.67 -14.98
C ASP A 38 4.55 4.12 -13.53
N PHE A 39 4.36 3.16 -12.63
CA PHE A 39 4.27 3.43 -11.21
C PHE A 39 5.05 2.42 -10.39
N ILE A 40 5.31 2.80 -9.14
CA ILE A 40 5.98 1.98 -8.16
C ILE A 40 5.35 2.18 -6.79
N CYS A 41 5.03 1.09 -6.12
CA CYS A 41 4.41 1.14 -4.81
C CYS A 41 5.46 1.04 -3.71
N THR A 42 5.25 1.78 -2.62
CA THR A 42 6.11 1.78 -1.43
C THR A 42 5.30 2.04 -0.17
N ALA A 43 5.86 1.77 1.00
CA ALA A 43 5.29 2.04 2.31
C ALA A 43 6.41 2.15 3.35
N PRO A 44 6.15 2.75 4.52
CA PRO A 44 7.12 2.74 5.61
C PRO A 44 7.29 1.33 6.20
N ASP A 45 8.53 0.95 6.49
CA ASP A 45 8.86 -0.29 7.18
C ASP A 45 8.77 -0.12 8.69
N LEU A 46 7.52 -0.17 9.20
CA LEU A 46 7.21 -0.05 10.62
C LEU A 46 5.94 -0.82 10.99
N ASP A 47 5.79 -1.13 12.27
CA ASP A 47 4.58 -1.73 12.82
C ASP A 47 3.41 -0.74 12.72
N GLN A 48 2.23 -1.21 12.28
CA GLN A 48 0.99 -0.45 12.30
C GLN A 48 0.63 -0.02 13.72
N HIS A 49 -0.02 1.14 13.86
CA HIS A 49 -0.45 1.66 15.17
C HIS A 49 -1.40 0.71 15.90
N HIS A 50 -2.36 0.16 15.15
CA HIS A 50 -3.33 -0.83 15.60
C HIS A 50 -3.60 -1.83 14.46
N VAL A 51 -4.19 -2.98 14.80
CA VAL A 51 -4.67 -3.96 13.83
C VAL A 51 -6.16 -4.13 14.06
N ILE A 52 -6.99 -3.92 13.03
CA ILE A 52 -8.45 -3.90 13.18
C ILE A 52 -9.06 -5.12 12.52
N ASN A 53 -9.90 -5.82 13.26
CA ASN A 53 -10.77 -6.82 12.68
C ASN A 53 -11.89 -6.13 11.89
N HIS A 54 -11.79 -6.15 10.56
CA HIS A 54 -12.76 -5.49 9.69
C HIS A 54 -14.16 -6.14 9.70
N VAL A 55 -14.35 -7.32 10.32
CA VAL A 55 -15.67 -7.96 10.49
C VAL A 55 -16.50 -7.27 11.58
N ASN A 56 -15.85 -6.81 12.66
CA ASN A 56 -16.55 -6.27 13.83
C ASN A 56 -16.05 -4.89 14.29
N GLY A 57 -14.98 -4.37 13.69
CA GLY A 57 -14.41 -3.05 14.00
C GLY A 57 -13.53 -3.01 15.25
N ASN A 58 -13.32 -4.13 15.94
CA ASN A 58 -12.53 -4.17 17.16
C ASN A 58 -11.03 -4.28 16.86
N GLU A 59 -10.23 -3.69 17.74
CA GLU A 59 -8.79 -3.88 17.75
C GLU A 59 -8.43 -5.34 18.11
N MET A 60 -7.43 -5.86 17.42
CA MET A 60 -6.84 -7.16 17.65
C MET A 60 -5.49 -6.99 18.35
N ASN A 61 -5.19 -7.84 19.32
CA ASN A 61 -3.88 -7.89 19.95
C ASN A 61 -2.86 -8.62 19.05
N GLU A 62 -2.62 -8.05 17.88
CA GLU A 62 -1.69 -8.52 16.85
C GLU A 62 -0.75 -7.38 16.46
N LYS A 63 0.41 -7.75 15.91
CA LYS A 63 1.31 -6.81 15.25
C LYS A 63 1.42 -7.14 13.79
N ARG A 64 1.27 -6.13 12.95
CA ARG A 64 1.46 -6.20 11.50
C ARG A 64 2.33 -5.05 11.05
N ASN A 65 3.19 -5.33 10.08
CA ASN A 65 4.10 -4.33 9.53
C ASN A 65 3.47 -3.70 8.27
N ALA A 66 3.44 -2.37 8.21
CA ALA A 66 2.79 -1.62 7.15
C ALA A 66 3.41 -1.91 5.77
N PHE A 67 4.74 -2.09 5.68
CA PHE A 67 5.42 -2.45 4.44
C PHE A 67 5.00 -3.83 3.93
N ILE A 68 5.02 -4.82 4.83
CA ILE A 68 4.63 -6.20 4.50
C ILE A 68 3.16 -6.27 4.08
N GLU A 69 2.26 -5.64 4.83
CA GLU A 69 0.83 -5.67 4.50
C GLU A 69 0.52 -4.92 3.20
N SER A 70 1.17 -3.77 2.95
CA SER A 70 1.01 -3.02 1.69
C SER A 70 1.43 -3.80 0.45
N SER A 71 2.38 -4.74 0.59
CA SER A 71 2.82 -5.60 -0.52
C SER A 71 1.70 -6.48 -1.09
N ARG A 72 0.61 -6.70 -0.33
CA ARG A 72 -0.60 -7.40 -0.77
C ARG A 72 -1.31 -6.64 -1.89
N ILE A 73 -1.45 -5.33 -1.75
CA ILE A 73 -2.10 -4.44 -2.74
C ILE A 73 -1.28 -4.41 -4.03
N SER A 74 0.04 -4.24 -3.92
CA SER A 74 0.94 -4.16 -5.08
C SER A 74 1.26 -5.50 -5.73
N ARG A 75 0.73 -6.61 -5.19
CA ARG A 75 1.01 -7.98 -5.63
C ARG A 75 2.51 -8.29 -5.69
N GLY A 76 3.25 -7.81 -4.70
CA GLY A 76 4.70 -7.99 -4.59
C GLY A 76 5.56 -7.07 -5.45
N LYS A 77 4.97 -6.21 -6.30
CA LYS A 77 5.71 -5.15 -7.02
C LYS A 77 5.90 -3.94 -6.10
N PHE A 78 6.78 -4.11 -5.12
CA PHE A 78 6.94 -3.20 -3.99
C PHE A 78 8.42 -2.96 -3.73
N VAL A 79 8.77 -1.73 -3.38
CA VAL A 79 10.16 -1.39 -3.05
C VAL A 79 10.21 -0.60 -1.75
N ASN A 80 11.28 -0.83 -1.00
CA ASN A 80 11.62 0.00 0.14
C ASN A 80 12.47 1.18 -0.37
N TYR A 81 11.95 2.40 -0.25
CA TYR A 81 12.67 3.62 -0.63
C TYR A 81 13.36 4.33 0.55
N LEU A 82 13.22 3.80 1.77
CA LEU A 82 13.72 4.42 3.00
C LEU A 82 14.86 3.64 3.67
N SER A 83 15.48 2.69 2.95
CA SER A 83 16.67 1.95 3.39
C SER A 83 17.96 2.49 2.77
#